data_AF-A0A0F9MKN1-F1
#
_entry.id   AF-A0A0F9MKN1-F1
#
_cell.length_a   1.000
_cell.length_b   1.000
_cell.length_c   1.000
_cell.angle_alpha   90.00
_cell.angle_beta   90.00
_cell.angle_gamma   90.00
#
_symmetry.space_group_name_H-M   'P 1'
#
loop_
_entity.id
_entity.type
_entity.pdbx_description
1 polymer ?
#
loop_
_entity_poly.entity_id
_entity_poly.type
_entity_poly.pdbx_seq_one_letter_code
_entity_poly.pdbx_strand_id
1 'polypeptide(L)'
;RSFGHLPNSDTVIQKIYIRSASIYNGKPMPCEEEKLARARRTMIRVHLEGRGITNPRVLEAFRRVPRERFVPAKKLRDAYADHPIPIGRGQTISQPYIVALMIQELDVQPSDRVLDVGSGSGYETALLAGLS
;
A
#
# COMPACT_ATOMS: atom_id res chain seq x y z
N ARG A 1 37.45 8.23 -42.06
CA ARG A 1 36.06 8.77 -42.15
C ARG A 1 35.18 7.55 -42.39
N SER A 2 34.21 7.11 -41.59
CA SER A 2 33.36 7.72 -40.54
C SER A 2 32.76 6.59 -39.65
N PHE A 3 32.53 6.90 -38.37
CA PHE A 3 31.55 6.40 -37.37
C PHE A 3 30.58 5.27 -37.79
N GLY A 4 30.17 4.29 -36.98
CA GLY A 4 30.28 3.99 -35.55
C GLY A 4 29.10 3.06 -35.19
N HIS A 5 29.35 1.87 -34.63
CA HIS A 5 28.29 0.97 -34.13
C HIS A 5 28.58 0.68 -32.66
N LEU A 6 27.83 1.32 -31.77
CA LEU A 6 27.88 1.07 -30.33
C LEU A 6 27.15 -0.25 -30.01
N PRO A 7 27.67 -1.12 -29.13
CA PRO A 7 26.95 -2.30 -28.68
C PRO A 7 25.83 -1.92 -27.70
N ASN A 8 24.66 -2.56 -27.87
CA ASN A 8 23.45 -2.35 -27.08
C ASN A 8 23.69 -2.42 -25.56
N SER A 9 23.28 -1.36 -24.86
CA SER A 9 23.35 -1.16 -23.41
C SER A 9 22.45 -2.09 -22.57
N ASP A 10 21.72 -3.03 -23.18
CA ASP A 10 20.56 -3.66 -22.53
C ASP A 10 20.88 -4.98 -21.80
N THR A 11 22.06 -5.58 -21.99
CA THR A 11 22.30 -6.92 -21.41
C THR A 11 22.83 -6.87 -19.97
N VAL A 12 23.61 -5.85 -19.61
CA VAL A 12 24.24 -5.74 -18.29
C VAL A 12 23.24 -5.28 -17.24
N ILE A 13 22.43 -4.26 -17.56
CA ILE A 13 21.38 -3.76 -16.66
C ILE A 13 20.35 -4.85 -16.38
N GLN A 14 19.97 -5.63 -17.39
CA GLN A 14 19.00 -6.70 -17.25
C GLN A 14 19.57 -7.88 -16.45
N LYS A 15 20.86 -8.20 -16.59
CA LYS A 15 21.57 -9.17 -15.72
C LYS A 15 21.67 -8.68 -14.26
N ILE A 16 21.96 -7.40 -14.04
CA ILE A 16 21.98 -6.80 -12.69
C ILE A 16 20.58 -6.89 -12.06
N TYR A 17 19.53 -6.58 -12.83
CA TYR A 17 18.14 -6.62 -12.38
C TYR A 17 17.67 -8.03 -11.99
N ILE A 18 18.00 -9.05 -12.79
CA ILE A 18 17.61 -10.44 -12.49
C ILE A 18 18.36 -10.94 -11.25
N ARG A 19 19.67 -10.63 -11.14
CA ARG A 19 20.50 -11.07 -10.02
C ARG A 19 20.11 -10.39 -8.71
N SER A 20 19.68 -9.13 -8.76
CA SER A 20 19.16 -8.42 -7.59
C SER A 20 17.76 -8.91 -7.21
N ALA A 21 16.84 -9.11 -8.16
CA ALA A 21 15.49 -9.64 -7.87
C ALA A 21 15.51 -11.00 -7.12
N SER A 22 16.49 -11.86 -7.42
CA SER A 22 16.71 -13.13 -6.70
C SER A 22 17.16 -12.95 -5.24
N ILE A 23 17.81 -11.82 -4.91
CA ILE A 23 18.27 -11.52 -3.54
C ILE A 23 17.13 -10.98 -2.69
N TYR A 24 16.19 -10.23 -3.28
CA TYR A 24 15.15 -9.54 -2.53
C TYR A 24 13.90 -10.39 -2.22
N ASN A 25 13.81 -11.63 -2.71
CA ASN A 25 12.81 -12.62 -2.30
C ASN A 25 11.36 -12.06 -2.27
N GLY A 26 10.99 -11.27 -3.28
CA GLY A 26 9.66 -10.63 -3.40
C GLY A 26 9.46 -9.34 -2.59
N LYS A 27 10.45 -8.88 -1.81
CA LYS A 27 10.44 -7.57 -1.18
C LYS A 27 10.75 -6.47 -2.21
N PRO A 28 10.10 -5.30 -2.11
CA PRO A 28 10.42 -4.17 -2.96
C PRO A 28 11.89 -3.75 -2.77
N MET A 29 12.52 -3.33 -3.86
CA MET A 29 13.86 -2.72 -3.83
C MET A 29 13.86 -1.51 -2.88
N PRO A 30 14.98 -1.16 -2.22
CA PRO A 30 15.02 -0.06 -1.25
C PRO A 30 14.46 1.29 -1.76
N CYS A 31 14.72 1.64 -3.02
CA CYS A 31 14.16 2.84 -3.64
C CYS A 31 12.62 2.76 -3.82
N GLU A 32 12.09 1.58 -4.11
CA GLU A 32 10.64 1.35 -4.23
C GLU A 32 9.96 1.36 -2.85
N GLU A 33 10.59 0.79 -1.82
CA GLU A 33 10.10 0.87 -0.44
C GLU A 33 9.97 2.34 0.01
N GLU A 34 10.97 3.16 -0.30
CA GLU A 34 10.92 4.59 0.04
C GLU A 34 9.84 5.34 -0.75
N LYS A 35 9.60 4.98 -2.03
CA LYS A 35 8.49 5.52 -2.82
C LYS A 35 7.13 5.14 -2.23
N LEU A 36 6.95 3.89 -1.82
CA LEU A 36 5.72 3.42 -1.16
C LEU A 36 5.50 4.12 0.17
N ALA A 37 6.56 4.31 0.97
CA ALA A 37 6.49 5.06 2.22
C ALA A 37 6.11 6.53 1.98
N ARG A 38 6.64 7.18 0.93
CA ARG A 38 6.21 8.52 0.51
C ARG A 38 4.74 8.55 0.10
N ALA A 39 4.31 7.59 -0.74
CA ALA A 39 2.93 7.49 -1.19
C ALA A 39 1.95 7.29 -0.01
N ARG A 40 2.31 6.46 0.98
CA ARG A 40 1.55 6.31 2.23
C ARG A 40 1.38 7.63 2.96
N ARG A 41 2.48 8.36 3.20
CA ARG A 41 2.43 9.66 3.88
C ARG A 41 1.57 10.67 3.13
N THR A 42 1.67 10.70 1.80
CA THR A 42 0.83 11.57 0.96
C THR A 42 -0.64 11.18 1.07
N MET A 43 -0.97 9.89 0.98
CA MET A 43 -2.35 9.41 1.13
C MET A 43 -2.94 9.81 2.48
N ILE A 44 -2.20 9.64 3.58
CA ILE A 44 -2.65 10.04 4.91
C ILE A 44 -2.92 11.55 4.96
N ARG A 45 -1.94 12.36 4.52
CA ARG A 45 -2.04 13.83 4.59
C ARG A 45 -3.16 14.39 3.71
N VAL A 46 -3.24 13.94 2.46
CA VAL A 46 -4.12 14.54 1.44
C VAL A 46 -5.51 13.93 1.50
N HIS A 47 -5.60 12.59 1.58
CA HIS A 47 -6.87 11.90 1.43
C HIS A 47 -7.55 11.59 2.76
N LEU A 48 -6.82 11.54 3.87
CA LEU A 48 -7.42 11.31 5.19
C LEU A 48 -7.52 12.61 6.00
N GLU A 49 -6.37 13.16 6.42
CA GLU A 49 -6.30 14.37 7.24
C GLU A 49 -6.97 15.56 6.54
N GLY A 50 -6.62 15.79 5.26
CA GLY A 50 -7.19 16.86 4.43
C GLY A 50 -8.71 16.74 4.18
N ARG A 51 -9.34 15.63 4.59
CA ARG A 51 -10.77 15.37 4.40
C ARG A 51 -11.50 15.04 5.71
N GLY A 52 -10.93 15.42 6.85
CA GLY A 52 -11.62 15.38 8.15
C GLY A 52 -11.40 14.11 8.98
N ILE A 53 -10.44 13.25 8.61
CA ILE A 53 -10.00 12.18 9.51
C ILE A 53 -9.04 12.77 10.53
N THR A 54 -9.48 12.85 11.78
CA THR A 54 -8.77 13.53 12.88
C THR A 54 -8.44 12.59 14.04
N ASN A 55 -9.03 11.39 14.11
CA ASN A 55 -8.74 10.43 15.17
C ASN A 55 -7.27 9.96 15.09
N PRO A 56 -6.43 10.26 16.12
CA PRO A 56 -5.00 9.98 16.06
C PRO A 56 -4.70 8.48 16.06
N ARG A 57 -5.55 7.65 16.68
CA ARG A 57 -5.38 6.19 16.71
C ARG A 57 -5.59 5.60 15.31
N VAL A 58 -6.61 6.08 14.59
CA VAL A 58 -6.88 5.69 13.20
C VAL A 58 -5.72 6.10 12.28
N LEU A 59 -5.28 7.35 12.36
CA LEU A 59 -4.17 7.83 11.54
C LEU A 59 -2.88 7.02 11.82
N GLU A 60 -2.62 6.68 13.08
CA GLU A 60 -1.46 5.85 13.45
C GLU A 60 -1.58 4.42 12.92
N ALA A 61 -2.77 3.81 12.96
CA ALA A 61 -3.00 2.51 12.34
C ALA A 61 -2.66 2.53 10.83
N PHE A 62 -3.10 3.57 10.11
CA PHE A 62 -2.76 3.74 8.69
C PHE A 62 -1.26 3.99 8.44
N ARG A 63 -0.53 4.60 9.38
CA ARG A 63 0.94 4.74 9.27
C ARG A 63 1.64 3.38 9.42
N ARG A 64 1.15 2.55 10.34
CA ARG A 64 1.75 1.26 10.69
C ARG A 64 1.41 0.15 9.69
N VAL A 65 0.16 0.07 9.25
CA VAL A 65 -0.31 -1.03 8.40
C VAL A 65 0.01 -0.76 6.92
N PRO A 66 0.92 -1.52 6.31
CA PRO A 66 1.36 -1.28 4.94
C PRO A 66 0.34 -1.79 3.92
N ARG A 67 -0.52 -0.90 3.41
CA ARG A 67 -1.57 -1.23 2.44
C ARG A 67 -1.06 -1.97 1.19
N GLU A 68 0.18 -1.72 0.78
CA GLU A 68 0.83 -2.41 -0.35
C GLU A 68 0.96 -3.93 -0.16
N ARG A 69 0.91 -4.44 1.08
CA ARG A 69 0.93 -5.88 1.35
C ARG A 69 -0.43 -6.56 1.13
N PHE A 70 -1.48 -5.77 0.92
CA PHE A 70 -2.86 -6.22 0.77
C PHE A 70 -3.39 -6.05 -0.67
N VAL A 71 -2.50 -5.66 -1.61
CA VAL A 71 -2.84 -5.53 -3.03
C VAL A 71 -2.01 -6.49 -3.88
N PRO A 72 -2.52 -6.94 -5.04
CA PRO A 72 -1.74 -7.72 -5.98
C PRO A 72 -0.48 -6.97 -6.44
N ALA A 73 0.64 -7.67 -6.66
CA ALA A 73 1.91 -7.07 -7.08
C ALA A 73 1.78 -6.13 -8.30
N LYS A 74 0.93 -6.49 -9.27
CA LYS A 74 0.64 -5.70 -10.48
C LYS A 74 -0.07 -4.36 -10.21
N LYS A 75 -0.57 -4.15 -8.99
CA LYS A 75 -1.29 -2.95 -8.53
C LYS A 75 -0.53 -2.16 -7.46
N LEU A 76 0.73 -2.49 -7.18
CA LEU A 76 1.54 -1.78 -6.18
C LEU A 76 1.65 -0.27 -6.43
N ARG A 77 1.67 0.16 -7.69
CA ARG A 77 1.69 1.60 -8.06
C ARG A 77 0.42 2.33 -7.61
N ASP A 78 -0.70 1.62 -7.55
CA ASP A 78 -1.99 2.16 -7.17
C ASP A 78 -2.28 1.95 -5.67
N ALA A 79 -1.40 1.28 -4.91
CA ALA A 79 -1.67 0.81 -3.55
C ALA A 79 -2.20 1.91 -2.61
N TYR A 80 -1.75 3.14 -2.82
CA TYR A 80 -2.08 4.33 -2.02
C TYR A 80 -2.96 5.35 -2.74
N ALA A 81 -3.45 5.02 -3.94
CA ALA A 81 -4.45 5.83 -4.60
C ALA A 81 -5.79 5.74 -3.86
N ASP A 82 -6.53 6.85 -3.82
CA ASP A 82 -7.79 6.91 -3.07
C ASP A 82 -8.98 6.41 -3.90
N HIS A 83 -8.94 5.15 -4.32
CA HIS A 83 -10.04 4.45 -4.98
C HIS A 83 -9.99 2.93 -4.68
N PRO A 84 -11.08 2.19 -4.92
CA PRO A 84 -11.07 0.73 -4.80
C PRO A 84 -10.11 0.08 -5.80
N ILE A 85 -9.43 -0.99 -5.39
CA ILE A 85 -8.50 -1.73 -6.26
C ILE A 85 -8.92 -3.20 -6.34
N PRO A 86 -9.03 -3.81 -7.53
CA PRO A 86 -9.34 -5.23 -7.64
C PRO A 86 -8.27 -6.12 -7.00
N ILE A 87 -8.68 -7.05 -6.14
CA ILE A 87 -7.80 -8.02 -5.47
C ILE A 87 -7.98 -9.47 -5.98
N GLY A 88 -8.86 -9.66 -6.95
CA GLY A 88 -9.19 -10.97 -7.54
C GLY A 88 -10.53 -11.51 -7.04
N ARG A 89 -11.03 -12.59 -7.66
CA ARG A 89 -12.32 -13.24 -7.32
C ARG A 89 -13.52 -12.28 -7.26
N GLY A 90 -13.52 -11.25 -8.13
CA GLY A 90 -14.56 -10.22 -8.15
C GLY A 90 -14.56 -9.27 -6.95
N GLN A 91 -13.56 -9.33 -6.07
CA GLN A 91 -13.45 -8.50 -4.88
C GLN A 91 -12.52 -7.31 -5.10
N THR A 92 -12.68 -6.29 -4.27
CA THR A 92 -11.81 -5.11 -4.20
C THR A 92 -11.30 -4.89 -2.79
N ILE A 93 -10.15 -4.23 -2.67
CA ILE A 93 -9.79 -3.54 -1.43
C ILE A 93 -10.41 -2.14 -1.48
N SER A 94 -11.11 -1.77 -0.42
CA SER A 94 -11.87 -0.52 -0.32
C SER A 94 -11.00 0.73 -0.39
N GLN A 95 -11.57 1.84 -0.85
CA GLN A 95 -10.93 3.16 -0.88
C GLN A 95 -10.39 3.56 0.52
N PRO A 96 -9.12 3.99 0.65
CA PRO A 96 -8.52 4.41 1.92
C PRO A 96 -9.38 5.39 2.74
N TYR A 97 -9.91 6.45 2.11
CA TYR A 97 -10.74 7.43 2.81
C TYR A 97 -11.99 6.81 3.43
N ILE A 98 -12.71 5.97 2.68
CA ILE A 98 -13.94 5.34 3.18
C ILE A 98 -13.63 4.43 4.36
N VAL A 99 -12.55 3.64 4.29
CA VAL A 99 -12.10 2.79 5.42
C VAL A 99 -11.76 3.64 6.64
N ALA A 100 -10.99 4.72 6.47
CA ALA A 100 -10.62 5.60 7.57
C ALA A 100 -11.83 6.29 8.22
N LEU A 101 -12.78 6.74 7.39
CA LEU A 101 -14.03 7.34 7.86
C LEU A 101 -14.85 6.33 8.66
N MET A 102 -15.09 5.13 8.12
CA MET A 102 -15.85 4.09 8.81
C MET A 102 -15.23 3.74 10.17
N ILE A 103 -13.92 3.54 10.22
CA ILE A 103 -13.22 3.21 11.47
C ILE A 103 -13.27 4.37 12.46
N GLN A 104 -13.13 5.62 12.01
CA GLN A 104 -13.23 6.80 12.87
C GLN A 104 -14.63 6.91 13.49
N GLU A 105 -15.68 6.78 12.67
CA GLU A 105 -17.06 6.89 13.15
C GLU A 105 -17.47 5.71 14.04
N LEU A 106 -16.85 4.54 13.84
CA LEU A 106 -17.05 3.38 14.72
C LEU A 106 -16.46 3.60 16.13
N ASP A 107 -15.48 4.50 16.27
CA ASP A 107 -14.79 4.87 17.53
C ASP A 107 -14.42 3.67 18.42
N VAL A 108 -13.77 2.68 17.82
CA VAL A 108 -13.39 1.42 18.48
C VAL A 108 -12.52 1.67 19.70
N GLN A 109 -12.97 1.19 20.86
CA GLN A 109 -12.23 1.21 22.11
C GLN A 109 -11.41 -0.08 22.28
N PRO A 110 -10.30 -0.06 23.05
CA PRO A 110 -9.46 -1.25 23.27
C PRO A 110 -10.21 -2.46 23.87
N SER A 111 -11.29 -2.22 24.61
CA SER A 111 -12.12 -3.28 25.21
C SER A 111 -13.13 -3.90 24.25
N ASP A 112 -13.29 -3.33 23.05
CA ASP A 112 -14.36 -3.73 22.14
C ASP A 112 -14.02 -5.03 21.40
N ARG A 113 -15.09 -5.75 21.03
CA ARG A 113 -14.98 -6.93 20.17
C ARG A 113 -15.61 -6.59 18.83
N VAL A 114 -14.77 -6.49 17.80
CA VAL A 114 -15.19 -6.09 16.45
C VAL A 114 -15.36 -7.32 15.56
N LEU A 115 -16.46 -7.36 14.80
CA LEU A 115 -16.68 -8.35 13.74
C LEU A 115 -16.56 -7.65 12.38
N ASP A 116 -15.56 -8.03 11.59
CA ASP A 116 -15.40 -7.60 10.20
C ASP A 116 -16.00 -8.65 9.26
N VAL A 117 -17.14 -8.34 8.65
CA VAL A 117 -17.84 -9.23 7.71
C VAL A 117 -17.42 -8.88 6.29
N GLY A 118 -16.74 -9.83 5.63
CA GLY A 118 -16.29 -9.64 4.25
C GLY A 118 -14.90 -9.03 4.14
N SER A 119 -13.96 -9.49 4.98
CA SER A 119 -12.60 -8.95 5.10
C SER A 119 -11.82 -8.81 3.79
N GLY A 120 -12.18 -9.54 2.73
CA GLY A 120 -11.59 -9.40 1.40
C GLY A 120 -10.07 -9.60 1.43
N SER A 121 -9.30 -8.51 1.33
CA SER A 121 -7.84 -8.55 1.45
C SER A 121 -7.33 -8.69 2.89
N GLY A 122 -8.15 -8.36 3.90
CA GLY A 122 -7.79 -8.30 5.32
C GLY A 122 -7.18 -6.97 5.76
N TYR A 123 -7.15 -5.95 4.88
CA TYR A 123 -6.54 -4.65 5.21
C TYR A 123 -7.29 -3.91 6.32
N GLU A 124 -8.62 -3.85 6.22
CA GLU A 124 -9.46 -3.21 7.23
C GLU A 124 -9.39 -3.97 8.56
N THR A 125 -9.42 -5.30 8.53
CA THR A 125 -9.18 -6.15 9.71
C THR A 125 -7.85 -5.84 10.38
N ALA A 126 -6.76 -5.66 9.61
CA ALA A 126 -5.44 -5.35 10.14
C ALA A 126 -5.38 -3.94 10.76
N LEU A 127 -6.13 -2.98 10.22
CA LEU A 127 -6.26 -1.65 10.81
C LEU A 127 -7.03 -1.71 12.14
N LEU A 128 -8.18 -2.38 12.16
CA LEU A 128 -9.01 -2.56 13.35
C LEU A 128 -8.24 -3.28 14.47
N ALA A 129 -7.47 -4.31 14.14
CA ALA A 129 -6.62 -5.03 15.10
C ALA A 129 -5.54 -4.13 15.74
N GLY A 130 -5.15 -3.01 15.10
CA GLY A 130 -4.25 -2.01 15.67
C GLY A 130 -4.94 -1.01 16.61
N LEU A 131 -6.27 -1.06 16.74
CA LEU A 131 -7.09 -0.20 17.58
C LEU A 131 -7.71 -0.94 18.78
N SER A 132 -7.60 -2.26 18.82
CA SER A 132 -8.00 -3.07 19.98
C SER A 132 -6.84 -3.24 20.95
#